data_AF-A0A8J2VBW1-F1
#
_entry.id   AF-A0A8J2VBW1-F1
#
_cell.length_a   1.000
_cell.length_b   1.000
_cell.length_c   1.000
_cell.angle_alpha   90.00
_cell.angle_beta   90.00
_cell.angle_gamma   90.00
#
_symmetry.space_group_name_H-M   'P 1'
#
loop_
_entity.id
_entity.type
_entity.pdbx_description
1 polymer ?
#
loop_
_entity_poly.entity_id
_entity_poly.type
_entity_poly.pdbx_seq_one_letter_code
_entity_poly.pdbx_strand_id
1 'polypeptide(L)'
;MSINVLLLLLSFAALGLTFWAQFRVKGSFDRWSKEAASSGMTGYDVARRILDDNGLHDVKVEAVPGKLTDHYDPIHRVVRLSEPVYYSNSIAAISVAAHECGHAIQHKEAYGALVLRHRMFPVVNMTSQVAPILLMVGLFLGAMKLFALGILFFAGAVAFQLVTLPVEFNASSRAKNIMVQMGMIRNVEERGVNKVLNAAALTYVASTLYAVVELFRFIALFATTNNDD
;
A
#
# COMPACT_ATOMS: atom_id res chain seq x y z
N MET A 1 34.41 -6.14 -1.89
CA MET A 1 33.38 -5.24 -1.32
C MET A 1 32.84 -5.89 -0.06
N SER A 2 32.87 -5.23 1.10
CA SER A 2 32.32 -5.83 2.32
C SER A 2 30.80 -5.96 2.22
N ILE A 3 30.23 -6.93 2.95
CA ILE A 3 28.78 -7.17 2.94
C ILE A 3 27.98 -5.93 3.36
N ASN A 4 28.50 -5.14 4.31
CA ASN A 4 27.91 -3.88 4.74
C ASN A 4 27.87 -2.84 3.61
N VAL A 5 28.93 -2.74 2.79
CA VAL A 5 28.95 -1.83 1.63
C VAL A 5 27.99 -2.30 0.55
N LEU A 6 27.91 -3.61 0.29
CA LEU A 6 26.92 -4.17 -0.65
C LEU A 6 25.49 -3.84 -0.22
N LEU A 7 25.14 -4.12 1.04
CA LEU A 7 23.82 -3.87 1.58
C LEU A 7 23.48 -2.38 1.58
N LEU A 8 24.44 -1.50 1.86
CA LEU A 8 24.25 -0.05 1.75
C LEU A 8 23.90 0.38 0.32
N LEU A 9 24.62 -0.14 -0.69
CA LEU A 9 24.31 0.14 -2.10
C LEU A 9 22.92 -0.37 -2.49
N LEU A 10 22.56 -1.58 -2.04
CA LEU A 10 21.22 -2.13 -2.25
C LEU A 10 20.14 -1.29 -1.57
N SER A 11 20.38 -0.76 -0.37
CA SER A 11 19.46 0.15 0.32
C SER A 11 19.23 1.42 -0.47
N PHE A 12 20.29 2.06 -0.99
CA PHE A 12 20.15 3.24 -1.85
C PHE A 12 19.41 2.93 -3.15
N ALA A 13 19.68 1.78 -3.77
CA ALA A 13 18.96 1.35 -4.97
C ALA A 13 17.48 1.10 -4.68
N ALA A 14 17.15 0.40 -3.59
CA ALA A 14 15.77 0.16 -3.17
C ALA A 14 15.06 1.47 -2.79
N LEU A 15 15.74 2.41 -2.13
CA LEU A 15 15.23 3.74 -1.86
C LEU A 15 14.92 4.49 -3.16
N GLY A 16 15.83 4.46 -4.14
CA GLY A 16 15.60 5.00 -5.48
C GLY A 16 14.36 4.39 -6.16
N LEU A 17 14.16 3.08 -6.01
CA LEU A 17 12.97 2.39 -6.51
C LEU A 17 11.67 2.91 -5.87
N THR A 18 11.67 3.23 -4.57
CA THR A 18 10.47 3.79 -3.90
C THR A 18 10.07 5.15 -4.47
N PHE A 19 11.04 6.05 -4.67
CA PHE A 19 10.79 7.35 -5.31
C PHE A 19 10.30 7.18 -6.75
N TRP A 20 10.94 6.30 -7.52
CA TRP A 20 10.52 6.01 -8.89
C TRP A 20 9.09 5.42 -8.94
N ALA A 21 8.75 4.51 -8.03
CA ALA A 21 7.41 3.95 -7.92
C ALA A 21 6.39 5.07 -7.67
N GLN A 22 6.70 6.01 -6.77
CA GLN A 22 5.81 7.14 -6.48
C GLN A 22 5.61 8.06 -7.68
N PHE A 23 6.67 8.33 -8.46
CA PHE A 23 6.53 9.06 -9.73
C PHE A 23 5.66 8.30 -10.73
N ARG A 24 5.79 6.97 -10.78
CA ARG A 24 4.97 6.12 -11.64
C ARG A 24 3.49 6.14 -11.26
N VAL A 25 3.14 6.16 -9.96
CA VAL A 25 1.74 6.32 -9.52
C VAL A 25 1.18 7.64 -10.00
N LYS A 26 1.87 8.75 -9.70
CA LYS A 26 1.42 10.09 -10.11
C LYS A 26 1.28 10.19 -11.62
N GLY A 27 2.29 9.77 -12.38
CA GLY A 27 2.27 9.80 -13.85
C GLY A 27 1.18 8.92 -14.46
N SER A 28 0.93 7.72 -13.89
CA SER A 28 -0.16 6.86 -14.34
C SER A 28 -1.51 7.48 -14.03
N PHE A 29 -1.73 7.95 -12.79
CA PHE A 29 -2.96 8.63 -12.40
C PHE A 29 -3.24 9.84 -13.29
N ASP A 30 -2.25 10.72 -13.50
CA ASP A 30 -2.41 11.93 -14.32
C ASP A 30 -2.68 11.63 -15.80
N ARG A 31 -2.09 10.55 -16.34
CA ARG A 31 -2.39 10.10 -17.70
C ARG A 31 -3.82 9.60 -17.82
N TRP A 32 -4.21 8.68 -16.95
CA TRP A 32 -5.50 7.99 -17.02
C TRP A 32 -6.67 8.80 -16.43
N SER A 33 -6.39 9.92 -15.77
CA SER A 33 -7.40 10.91 -15.37
C SER A 33 -7.95 11.72 -16.56
N LYS A 34 -7.23 11.74 -17.69
CA LYS A 34 -7.62 12.46 -18.91
C LYS A 34 -8.49 11.64 -19.86
N GLU A 35 -8.61 10.34 -19.61
CA GLU A 35 -9.37 9.41 -20.43
C GLU A 35 -10.64 9.02 -19.68
N ALA A 36 -11.80 9.43 -20.20
CA ALA A 36 -13.10 9.10 -19.63
C ALA A 36 -13.44 7.62 -19.87
N ALA A 37 -14.05 6.97 -18.88
CA ALA A 37 -14.57 5.63 -19.01
C ALA A 37 -15.83 5.63 -19.90
N SER A 38 -15.96 4.60 -20.72
CA SER A 38 -17.03 4.43 -21.71
C SER A 38 -18.40 4.21 -21.08
N SER A 39 -18.45 3.80 -19.81
CA SER A 39 -19.67 3.70 -19.00
C SER A 39 -20.23 5.06 -18.56
N GLY A 40 -19.41 6.11 -18.59
CA GLY A 40 -19.78 7.44 -18.10
C GLY A 40 -19.95 7.55 -16.58
N MET A 41 -19.78 6.45 -15.83
CA MET A 41 -19.95 6.38 -14.39
C MET A 41 -18.84 7.15 -13.67
N THR A 42 -19.20 7.93 -12.65
CA THR A 42 -18.24 8.56 -11.75
C THR A 42 -17.61 7.54 -10.79
N GLY A 43 -16.52 7.89 -10.11
CA GLY A 43 -15.96 7.07 -9.04
C GLY A 43 -16.99 6.79 -7.94
N TYR A 44 -17.86 7.74 -7.61
CA TYR A 44 -18.99 7.52 -6.71
C TYR A 44 -19.95 6.45 -7.24
N ASP A 45 -20.38 6.55 -8.50
CA ASP A 45 -21.34 5.61 -9.09
C ASP A 45 -20.77 4.19 -9.13
N VAL A 46 -19.47 4.06 -9.47
CA VAL A 46 -18.76 2.78 -9.46
C VAL A 46 -18.69 2.23 -8.05
N ALA A 47 -18.26 3.03 -7.07
CA ALA A 47 -18.15 2.57 -5.70
C ALA A 47 -19.50 2.11 -5.14
N ARG A 48 -20.55 2.93 -5.31
CA ARG A 48 -21.89 2.60 -4.84
C ARG A 48 -22.40 1.32 -5.50
N ARG A 49 -22.28 1.21 -6.82
CA ARG A 49 -22.72 0.01 -7.56
C ARG A 49 -22.00 -1.26 -7.12
N ILE A 50 -20.68 -1.21 -6.94
CA ILE A 50 -19.90 -2.37 -6.45
C ILE A 50 -20.36 -2.76 -5.05
N LEU A 51 -20.51 -1.79 -4.14
CA LEU A 51 -20.94 -2.05 -2.77
C LEU A 51 -22.36 -2.63 -2.72
N ASP A 52 -23.31 -2.10 -3.50
CA ASP A 52 -24.68 -2.63 -3.58
C ASP A 52 -24.71 -4.09 -4.03
N ASP A 53 -24.02 -4.39 -5.13
CA ASP A 53 -24.02 -5.74 -5.71
C ASP A 53 -23.34 -6.76 -4.78
N ASN A 54 -22.44 -6.28 -3.91
CA ASN A 54 -21.80 -7.07 -2.87
C ASN A 54 -22.55 -7.00 -1.52
N GLY A 55 -23.79 -6.51 -1.47
CA GLY A 55 -24.63 -6.48 -0.26
C GLY A 55 -24.09 -5.57 0.86
N LEU A 56 -23.27 -4.58 0.53
CA LEU A 56 -22.68 -3.58 1.43
C LEU A 56 -23.47 -2.26 1.35
N HIS A 57 -24.79 -2.33 1.54
CA HIS A 57 -25.68 -1.16 1.52
C HIS A 57 -25.42 -0.18 2.68
N ASP A 58 -24.86 -0.69 3.77
CA ASP A 58 -24.53 0.10 4.96
C ASP A 58 -23.18 0.82 4.86
N VAL A 59 -22.33 0.45 3.89
CA VAL A 59 -21.05 1.14 3.65
C VAL A 59 -21.30 2.43 2.88
N LYS A 60 -20.98 3.57 3.50
CA LYS A 60 -21.12 4.89 2.87
C LYS A 60 -20.00 5.16 1.88
N VAL A 61 -20.27 6.04 0.91
CA VAL A 61 -19.25 6.58 -0.01
C VAL A 61 -19.23 8.09 0.19
N GLU A 62 -18.08 8.65 0.55
CA GLU A 62 -17.93 10.06 0.90
C GLU A 62 -16.78 10.70 0.12
N ALA A 63 -16.94 11.98 -0.25
CA ALA A 63 -15.88 12.77 -0.83
C ALA A 63 -14.98 13.34 0.28
N VAL A 64 -13.66 13.27 0.09
CA VAL A 64 -12.67 13.90 0.97
C VAL A 64 -11.76 14.86 0.20
N PRO A 65 -11.30 15.95 0.83
CA PRO A 65 -10.41 16.90 0.18
C PRO A 65 -9.05 16.25 -0.14
N GLY A 66 -8.38 16.81 -1.14
CA GLY A 66 -7.04 16.38 -1.56
C GLY A 66 -7.05 15.49 -2.81
N LYS A 67 -5.94 14.81 -3.04
CA LYS A 67 -5.71 13.96 -4.22
C LYS A 67 -4.94 12.72 -3.78
N LEU A 68 -5.36 11.54 -4.26
CA LEU A 68 -4.77 10.25 -3.85
C LEU A 68 -4.81 10.04 -2.33
N THR A 69 -5.91 10.50 -1.71
CA THR A 69 -6.22 10.33 -0.28
C THR A 69 -7.32 9.29 -0.06
N ASP A 70 -7.64 8.55 -1.11
CA ASP A 70 -8.67 7.52 -1.17
C ASP A 70 -8.33 6.36 -0.23
N HIS A 71 -9.31 5.92 0.55
CA HIS A 71 -9.16 4.77 1.43
C HIS A 71 -10.53 4.22 1.87
N TYR A 72 -10.59 2.91 2.10
CA TYR A 72 -11.64 2.30 2.91
C TYR A 72 -11.32 2.39 4.41
N ASP A 73 -12.29 2.84 5.20
CA ASP A 73 -12.25 2.88 6.66
C ASP A 73 -13.10 1.74 7.24
N PRO A 74 -12.47 0.71 7.83
CA PRO A 74 -13.19 -0.44 8.40
C PRO A 74 -13.89 -0.12 9.72
N ILE A 75 -13.47 0.92 10.45
CA ILE A 75 -14.05 1.30 11.74
C ILE A 75 -15.39 2.00 11.52
N HIS A 76 -15.39 3.01 10.64
CA HIS A 76 -16.60 3.77 10.33
C HIS A 76 -17.42 3.15 9.20
N ARG A 77 -16.89 2.12 8.53
CA ARG A 77 -17.48 1.45 7.36
C ARG A 77 -17.80 2.45 6.24
N VAL A 78 -16.78 3.21 5.82
CA VAL A 78 -16.91 4.23 4.79
C VAL A 78 -15.81 4.06 3.74
N VAL A 79 -16.18 4.12 2.46
CA VAL A 79 -15.25 4.32 1.35
C VAL A 79 -15.09 5.83 1.15
N ARG A 80 -13.90 6.35 1.43
CA ARG A 80 -13.58 7.77 1.23
C ARG A 80 -12.81 7.93 -0.07
N LEU A 81 -13.34 8.75 -0.96
CA LEU A 81 -12.73 9.04 -2.25
C LEU A 81 -12.33 10.51 -2.29
N SER A 82 -11.12 10.78 -2.75
CA SER A 82 -10.66 12.13 -3.03
C SER A 82 -11.58 12.80 -4.05
N GLU A 83 -11.81 14.12 -3.97
CA GLU A 83 -12.71 14.82 -4.91
C GLU A 83 -12.41 14.52 -6.40
N PRO A 84 -11.13 14.46 -6.85
CA PRO A 84 -10.81 14.08 -8.24
C PRO A 84 -11.21 12.66 -8.62
N VAL A 85 -11.40 11.76 -7.65
CA VAL A 85 -11.87 10.38 -7.85
C VAL A 85 -13.39 10.32 -7.71
N TYR A 86 -13.95 10.94 -6.67
CA TYR A 86 -15.38 10.91 -6.36
C TYR A 86 -16.23 11.43 -7.53
N TYR A 87 -15.88 12.61 -8.06
CA TYR A 87 -16.70 13.31 -9.07
C TYR A 87 -16.30 12.99 -10.52
N SER A 88 -15.14 12.39 -10.77
CA SER A 88 -14.65 12.12 -12.12
C SER A 88 -15.14 10.77 -12.63
N ASN A 89 -15.40 10.69 -13.94
CA ASN A 89 -15.68 9.45 -14.65
C ASN A 89 -14.47 8.92 -15.43
N SER A 90 -13.25 9.32 -15.05
CA SER A 90 -12.02 8.89 -15.72
C SER A 90 -11.62 7.44 -15.37
N ILE A 91 -10.83 6.81 -16.24
CA ILE A 91 -10.27 5.47 -15.99
C ILE A 91 -9.51 5.42 -14.65
N ALA A 92 -8.75 6.47 -14.32
CA ALA A 92 -8.06 6.55 -13.04
C ALA A 92 -9.05 6.58 -11.86
N ALA A 93 -10.08 7.42 -11.93
CA ALA A 93 -11.08 7.57 -10.88
C ALA A 93 -11.83 6.26 -10.62
N ILE A 94 -12.39 5.64 -11.66
CA ILE A 94 -13.15 4.40 -11.49
C ILE A 94 -12.28 3.24 -11.00
N SER A 95 -10.99 3.21 -11.39
CA SER A 95 -10.04 2.19 -10.93
C SER A 95 -9.77 2.31 -9.44
N VAL A 96 -9.50 3.53 -8.95
CA VAL A 96 -9.23 3.79 -7.53
C VAL A 96 -10.47 3.51 -6.69
N ALA A 97 -11.64 3.99 -7.13
CA ALA A 97 -12.91 3.73 -6.45
C ALA A 97 -13.21 2.22 -6.32
N ALA A 98 -12.99 1.45 -7.40
CA ALA A 98 -13.15 0.00 -7.38
C ALA A 98 -12.12 -0.70 -6.48
N HIS A 99 -10.88 -0.21 -6.39
CA HIS A 99 -9.86 -0.72 -5.47
C HIS A 99 -10.27 -0.56 -4.01
N GLU A 100 -10.77 0.62 -3.63
CA GLU A 100 -11.24 0.85 -2.26
C GLU A 100 -12.46 -0.01 -1.90
N CYS A 101 -13.35 -0.26 -2.87
CA CYS A 101 -14.43 -1.23 -2.70
C CYS A 101 -13.90 -2.66 -2.54
N GLY A 102 -12.77 -2.99 -3.17
CA GLY A 102 -12.04 -4.24 -2.95
C GLY A 102 -11.67 -4.43 -1.48
N HIS A 103 -11.20 -3.39 -0.79
CA HIS A 103 -10.93 -3.45 0.65
C HIS A 103 -12.20 -3.62 1.49
N ALA A 104 -13.30 -2.96 1.11
CA ALA A 104 -14.59 -3.15 1.78
C ALA A 104 -15.10 -4.61 1.65
N ILE A 105 -14.93 -5.21 0.47
CA ILE A 105 -15.29 -6.62 0.22
C ILE A 105 -14.37 -7.56 1.02
N GLN A 106 -13.06 -7.32 1.03
CA GLN A 106 -12.13 -8.09 1.85
C GLN A 106 -12.51 -8.05 3.33
N HIS A 107 -12.95 -6.89 3.83
CA HIS A 107 -13.39 -6.72 5.20
C HIS A 107 -14.66 -7.56 5.47
N LYS A 108 -15.66 -7.49 4.57
CA LYS A 108 -16.87 -8.31 4.65
C LYS A 108 -16.56 -9.81 4.69
N GLU A 109 -15.64 -10.26 3.86
CA GLU A 109 -15.28 -11.68 3.73
C GLU A 109 -14.27 -12.16 4.78
N ALA A 110 -13.84 -11.28 5.69
CA ALA A 110 -12.78 -11.57 6.66
C ALA A 110 -11.51 -12.15 6.00
N TYR A 111 -11.06 -11.54 4.90
CA TYR A 111 -9.88 -11.97 4.16
C TYR A 111 -8.67 -12.12 5.09
N GLY A 112 -8.08 -13.32 5.15
CA GLY A 112 -7.13 -13.70 6.20
C GLY A 112 -5.93 -12.74 6.36
N ALA A 113 -5.34 -12.28 5.26
CA ALA A 113 -4.22 -11.32 5.32
C ALA A 113 -4.66 -9.94 5.85
N LEU A 114 -5.89 -9.49 5.52
CA LEU A 114 -6.45 -8.25 6.07
C LEU A 114 -6.72 -8.38 7.57
N VAL A 115 -7.28 -9.52 8.00
CA VAL A 115 -7.50 -9.80 9.43
C VAL A 115 -6.17 -9.80 10.19
N LEU A 116 -5.13 -10.43 9.63
CA LEU A 116 -3.80 -10.44 10.22
C LEU A 116 -3.20 -9.03 10.29
N ARG A 117 -3.30 -8.24 9.20
CA ARG A 117 -2.88 -6.82 9.16
C ARG A 117 -3.52 -6.03 10.30
N HIS A 118 -4.84 -6.13 10.48
CA HIS A 118 -5.55 -5.43 11.56
C HIS A 118 -5.10 -5.84 12.96
N ARG A 119 -4.85 -7.14 13.19
CA ARG A 119 -4.35 -7.64 14.48
C ARG A 119 -2.92 -7.16 14.79
N MET A 120 -2.07 -7.05 13.77
CA MET A 120 -0.70 -6.58 13.92
C MET A 120 -0.61 -5.07 14.13
N PHE A 121 -1.54 -4.30 13.54
CA PHE A 121 -1.45 -2.84 13.45
C PHE A 121 -1.21 -2.11 14.79
N PRO A 122 -1.91 -2.41 15.91
CA PRO A 122 -1.70 -1.69 17.16
C PRO A 122 -0.28 -1.83 17.71
N VAL A 123 0.24 -3.06 17.68
CA VAL A 123 1.59 -3.37 18.18
C VAL A 123 2.63 -2.76 17.25
N VAL A 124 2.47 -2.97 15.94
CA VAL A 124 3.44 -2.49 14.94
C VAL A 124 3.47 -0.97 14.86
N ASN A 125 2.33 -0.29 15.00
CA ASN A 125 2.29 1.17 15.00
C ASN A 125 3.13 1.74 16.15
N MET A 126 3.02 1.16 17.35
CA MET A 126 3.84 1.56 18.49
C MET A 126 5.32 1.24 18.27
N THR A 127 5.66 0.02 17.85
CA THR A 127 7.05 -0.39 17.68
C THR A 127 7.74 0.33 16.53
N SER A 128 7.03 0.65 15.45
CA SER A 128 7.58 1.34 14.27
C SER A 128 7.96 2.79 14.56
N GLN A 129 7.28 3.46 15.49
CA GLN A 129 7.64 4.81 15.92
C GLN A 129 8.91 4.81 16.79
N VAL A 130 9.09 3.75 17.59
CA VAL A 130 10.22 3.63 18.53
C VAL A 130 11.46 3.01 17.88
N ALA A 131 11.30 2.13 16.89
CA ALA A 131 12.42 1.42 16.25
C ALA A 131 13.55 2.32 15.73
N PRO A 132 13.28 3.42 14.99
CA PRO A 132 14.33 4.30 14.50
C PRO A 132 15.14 4.95 15.63
N ILE A 133 14.48 5.30 16.74
CA ILE A 133 15.13 5.88 17.93
C ILE A 133 16.05 4.84 18.56
N LEU A 134 15.59 3.61 18.75
CA LEU A 134 16.40 2.52 19.32
C LEU A 134 17.61 2.19 18.45
N LEU A 135 17.40 2.09 17.13
CA LEU A 135 18.48 1.85 16.16
C LEU A 135 19.50 2.99 16.18
N MET A 136 19.05 4.23 16.18
CA MET A 136 19.92 5.40 16.15
C MET A 136 20.71 5.56 17.45
N VAL A 137 20.02 5.55 18.61
CA VAL A 137 20.66 5.69 19.93
C VAL A 137 21.57 4.50 20.22
N GLY A 138 21.14 3.28 19.88
CA GLY A 138 21.93 2.06 20.04
C GLY A 138 23.25 2.14 19.28
N LEU A 139 23.22 2.63 18.03
CA LEU A 139 24.42 2.77 17.22
C LEU A 139 25.32 3.92 17.71
N PHE A 140 24.76 5.10 18.00
CA PHE A 140 25.55 6.26 18.42
C PHE A 140 26.21 6.11 19.79
N LEU A 141 25.54 5.45 20.74
CA LEU A 141 26.07 5.22 22.09
C LEU A 141 26.85 3.91 22.22
N GLY A 142 26.99 3.12 21.14
CA GLY A 142 27.55 1.76 21.20
C GLY A 142 26.73 0.78 22.04
N ALA A 143 25.47 1.12 22.35
CA ALA A 143 24.60 0.30 23.18
C ALA A 143 23.96 -0.83 22.34
N MET A 144 24.73 -1.88 22.04
CA MET A 144 24.35 -2.96 21.12
C MET A 144 23.08 -3.71 21.51
N LYS A 145 22.77 -3.82 22.82
CA LYS A 145 21.49 -4.38 23.29
C LYS A 145 20.29 -3.53 22.86
N LEU A 146 20.43 -2.20 22.87
CA LEU A 146 19.40 -1.28 22.43
C LEU A 146 19.24 -1.31 20.91
N PHE A 147 20.37 -1.40 20.19
CA PHE A 147 20.37 -1.59 18.74
C PHE A 147 19.64 -2.88 18.34
N ALA A 148 19.93 -4.01 19.01
CA ALA A 148 19.26 -5.28 18.78
C ALA A 148 17.75 -5.22 19.04
N LEU A 149 17.31 -4.52 20.10
CA LEU A 149 15.89 -4.28 20.36
C LEU A 149 15.24 -3.45 19.24
N GLY A 150 15.96 -2.44 18.72
CA GLY A 150 15.54 -1.68 17.55
C GLY A 150 15.38 -2.55 16.30
N ILE A 151 16.30 -3.48 16.05
CA ILE A 151 16.21 -4.46 14.95
C ILE A 151 14.95 -5.32 15.11
N LEU A 152 14.68 -5.83 16.31
CA LEU A 152 13.50 -6.64 16.58
C LEU A 152 12.20 -5.87 16.28
N PHE A 153 12.12 -4.61 16.72
CA PHE A 153 10.95 -3.77 16.44
C PHE A 153 10.81 -3.45 14.95
N PHE A 154 11.92 -3.17 14.27
CA PHE A 154 11.94 -2.96 12.83
C PHE A 154 11.55 -4.22 12.05
N ALA A 155 11.96 -5.41 12.49
CA ALA A 155 11.54 -6.68 11.90
C ALA A 155 10.02 -6.87 11.98
N GLY A 156 9.38 -6.41 13.07
CA GLY A 156 7.92 -6.35 13.17
C GLY A 156 7.28 -5.46 12.10
N ALA A 157 7.88 -4.30 11.81
CA ALA A 157 7.44 -3.42 10.73
C ALA A 157 7.61 -4.07 9.34
N VAL A 158 8.73 -4.77 9.10
CA VAL A 158 8.95 -5.54 7.86
C VAL A 158 7.90 -6.65 7.71
N ALA A 159 7.60 -7.39 8.78
CA ALA A 159 6.57 -8.42 8.77
C ALA A 159 5.19 -7.84 8.44
N PHE A 160 4.84 -6.68 9.00
CA PHE A 160 3.59 -5.98 8.68
C PHE A 160 3.49 -5.58 7.20
N GLN A 161 4.58 -5.09 6.64
CA GLN A 161 4.68 -4.73 5.23
C GLN A 161 4.49 -5.96 4.32
N LEU A 162 5.10 -7.10 4.67
CA LEU A 162 4.91 -8.37 3.97
C LEU A 162 3.47 -8.89 4.03
N VAL A 163 2.78 -8.73 5.16
CA VAL A 163 1.36 -9.09 5.30
C VAL A 163 0.45 -8.13 4.54
N THR A 164 0.83 -6.85 4.45
CA THR A 164 0.05 -5.82 3.74
C THR A 164 0.08 -6.04 2.23
N LEU A 165 1.20 -6.50 1.67
CA LEU A 165 1.38 -6.67 0.22
C LEU A 165 0.30 -7.57 -0.44
N PRO A 166 -0.02 -8.78 0.09
CA PRO A 166 -1.13 -9.59 -0.42
C PRO A 166 -2.50 -8.91 -0.35
N VAL A 167 -2.75 -8.06 0.66
CA VAL A 167 -4.02 -7.32 0.80
C VAL A 167 -4.22 -6.38 -0.38
N GLU A 168 -3.20 -5.61 -0.73
CA GLU A 168 -3.24 -4.63 -1.80
C GLU A 168 -3.36 -5.30 -3.18
N PHE A 169 -2.60 -6.38 -3.41
CA PHE A 169 -2.73 -7.16 -4.65
C PHE A 169 -4.11 -7.79 -4.80
N ASN A 170 -4.67 -8.35 -3.73
CA ASN A 170 -5.99 -8.95 -3.78
C ASN A 170 -7.09 -7.91 -4.02
N ALA A 171 -7.01 -6.72 -3.40
CA ALA A 171 -7.95 -5.63 -3.64
C ALA A 171 -7.91 -5.16 -5.10
N SER A 172 -6.71 -4.94 -5.66
CA SER A 172 -6.54 -4.60 -7.07
C SER A 172 -7.05 -5.68 -8.02
N SER A 173 -6.82 -6.96 -7.73
CA SER A 173 -7.36 -8.06 -8.53
C SER A 173 -8.88 -8.12 -8.50
N ARG A 174 -9.50 -7.93 -7.32
CA ARG A 174 -10.96 -7.84 -7.18
C ARG A 174 -11.53 -6.68 -7.98
N ALA A 175 -10.94 -5.50 -7.86
CA ALA A 175 -11.36 -4.30 -8.58
C ALA A 175 -11.42 -4.53 -10.10
N LYS A 176 -10.34 -5.10 -10.66
CA LYS A 176 -10.26 -5.43 -12.10
C LYS A 176 -11.36 -6.40 -12.52
N ASN A 177 -11.49 -7.50 -11.80
CA ASN A 177 -12.46 -8.54 -12.13
C ASN A 177 -13.90 -8.02 -12.04
N ILE A 178 -14.21 -7.27 -10.98
CA ILE A 178 -15.54 -6.71 -10.74
C ILE A 178 -15.92 -5.69 -11.82
N MET A 179 -15.02 -4.77 -12.16
CA MET A 179 -15.32 -3.76 -13.20
C MET A 179 -15.60 -4.41 -14.56
N VAL A 180 -14.89 -5.49 -14.92
CA VAL A 180 -15.17 -6.24 -16.15
C VAL A 180 -16.50 -7.00 -16.05
N GLN A 181 -16.72 -7.74 -14.96
CA GLN A 181 -17.92 -8.55 -14.76
C GLN A 181 -19.21 -7.71 -14.76
N MET A 182 -19.15 -6.51 -14.17
CA MET A 182 -20.29 -5.60 -14.11
C MET A 182 -20.45 -4.73 -15.37
N GLY A 183 -19.57 -4.89 -16.39
CA GLY A 183 -19.62 -4.09 -17.61
C GLY A 183 -19.33 -2.61 -17.41
N MET A 184 -18.61 -2.25 -16.34
CA MET A 184 -18.22 -0.86 -16.04
C MET A 184 -17.09 -0.37 -16.96
N ILE A 185 -16.30 -1.31 -17.50
CA ILE A 185 -15.22 -1.06 -18.44
C ILE A 185 -15.30 -2.04 -19.61
N ARG A 186 -14.74 -1.63 -20.75
CA ARG A 186 -14.54 -2.46 -21.96
C ARG A 186 -13.12 -3.03 -22.01
N ASN A 187 -12.91 -4.06 -22.81
CA ASN A 187 -11.60 -4.70 -23.01
C ASN A 187 -10.48 -3.70 -23.39
N VAL A 188 -10.82 -2.63 -24.13
CA VAL A 188 -9.84 -1.58 -24.50
C VAL A 188 -9.40 -0.72 -23.32
N GLU A 189 -10.23 -0.63 -22.27
CA GLU A 189 -10.01 0.18 -21.06
C GLU A 189 -9.28 -0.60 -19.97
N GLU A 190 -9.35 -1.93 -20.00
CA GLU A 190 -8.61 -2.81 -19.07
C GLU A 190 -7.12 -2.50 -19.03
N ARG A 191 -6.53 -2.11 -20.16
CA ARG A 191 -5.12 -1.69 -20.21
C ARG A 191 -4.87 -0.49 -19.30
N GLY A 192 -5.76 0.50 -19.30
CA GLY A 192 -5.65 1.69 -18.48
C GLY A 192 -5.82 1.39 -17.00
N VAL A 193 -6.86 0.60 -16.67
CA VAL A 193 -7.09 0.10 -15.31
C VAL A 193 -5.86 -0.65 -14.78
N ASN A 194 -5.30 -1.55 -15.58
CA ASN A 194 -4.09 -2.28 -15.20
C ASN A 194 -2.89 -1.36 -14.97
N LYS A 195 -2.72 -0.30 -15.77
CA LYS A 195 -1.64 0.67 -15.56
C LYS A 195 -1.80 1.44 -14.26
N VAL A 196 -3.00 1.88 -13.92
CA VAL A 196 -3.30 2.59 -12.66
C VAL A 196 -3.05 1.68 -11.46
N LEU A 197 -3.70 0.52 -11.41
CA LEU A 197 -3.62 -0.37 -10.25
C LEU A 197 -2.24 -1.02 -10.08
N ASN A 198 -1.56 -1.38 -11.18
CA ASN A 198 -0.20 -1.92 -11.07
C ASN A 198 0.83 -0.85 -10.68
N ALA A 199 0.61 0.42 -11.05
CA ALA A 199 1.46 1.50 -10.58
C ALA A 199 1.30 1.68 -9.06
N ALA A 200 0.08 1.66 -8.54
CA ALA A 200 -0.18 1.72 -7.10
C ALA A 200 0.45 0.51 -6.37
N ALA A 201 0.25 -0.71 -6.87
CA ALA A 201 0.84 -1.91 -6.25
C ALA A 201 2.38 -1.87 -6.18
N LEU A 202 3.04 -1.21 -7.13
CA LEU A 202 4.50 -1.09 -7.16
C LEU A 202 5.05 -0.32 -5.94
N THR A 203 4.31 0.64 -5.38
CA THR A 203 4.78 1.38 -4.20
C THR A 203 4.87 0.47 -2.97
N TYR A 204 3.91 -0.45 -2.82
CA TYR A 204 3.95 -1.49 -1.79
C TYR A 204 5.12 -2.45 -2.01
N VAL A 205 5.35 -2.89 -3.25
CA VAL A 205 6.51 -3.75 -3.56
C VAL A 205 7.84 -3.04 -3.25
N ALA A 206 7.99 -1.80 -3.70
CA ALA A 206 9.22 -1.02 -3.51
C ALA A 206 9.50 -0.75 -2.03
N SER A 207 8.48 -0.35 -1.26
CA SER A 207 8.63 -0.11 0.19
C SER A 207 8.93 -1.40 0.96
N THR A 208 8.32 -2.53 0.56
CA THR A 208 8.66 -3.85 1.12
C THR A 208 10.10 -4.22 0.86
N LEU A 209 10.56 -4.08 -0.39
CA LEU A 209 11.94 -4.39 -0.76
C LEU A 209 12.93 -3.54 0.03
N TYR A 210 12.69 -2.23 0.10
CA TYR A 210 13.52 -1.31 0.87
C TYR A 210 13.60 -1.73 2.36
N ALA A 211 12.46 -2.01 2.98
CA ALA A 211 12.40 -2.40 4.38
C ALA A 211 13.14 -3.73 4.65
N VAL A 212 13.01 -4.71 3.77
CA VAL A 212 13.73 -5.99 3.86
C VAL A 212 15.25 -5.79 3.73
N VAL A 213 15.69 -5.00 2.76
CA VAL A 213 17.11 -4.71 2.56
C VAL A 213 17.70 -3.97 3.76
N GLU A 214 17.00 -2.97 4.29
CA GLU A 214 17.43 -2.26 5.51
C GLU A 214 17.50 -3.20 6.73
N LEU A 215 16.55 -4.14 6.88
CA LEU A 215 16.60 -5.10 7.98
C LEU A 215 17.85 -5.97 7.91
N PHE A 216 18.17 -6.50 6.72
CA PHE A 216 19.41 -7.25 6.51
C PHE A 216 20.65 -6.40 6.78
N ARG A 217 20.62 -5.11 6.40
CA ARG A 217 21.71 -4.17 6.70
C ARG A 217 21.91 -3.99 8.20
N PHE A 218 20.84 -3.80 8.98
CA PHE A 218 20.97 -3.66 10.43
C PHE A 218 21.46 -4.95 11.10
N ILE A 219 21.00 -6.12 10.65
CA ILE A 219 21.48 -7.41 11.14
C ILE A 219 22.97 -7.60 10.84
N ALA A 220 23.41 -7.27 9.61
CA ALA A 220 24.81 -7.36 9.23
C ALA A 220 25.69 -6.41 10.05
N LEU A 221 25.25 -5.17 10.28
CA LEU A 221 25.94 -4.22 11.14
C LEU A 221 26.06 -4.73 12.57
N PHE A 222 24.97 -5.24 13.15
CA PHE A 222 24.99 -5.82 14.49
C PHE A 222 26.00 -6.96 14.59
N ALA A 223 25.99 -7.89 13.63
CA ALA A 223 26.90 -9.03 13.61
C ALA A 223 28.37 -8.62 13.48
N THR A 224 28.69 -7.60 12.68
CA THR A 224 30.08 -7.12 12.56
C THR A 224 30.58 -6.45 13.83
N THR A 225 29.79 -5.56 14.43
CA THR A 225 30.21 -4.83 15.63
C THR A 225 30.38 -5.76 16.83
N ASN A 226 29.56 -6.82 16.94
CA ASN A 226 29.67 -7.79 18.04
C ASN A 226 30.84 -8.77 17.90
N ASN A 227 31.47 -8.86 16.72
CA ASN A 227 32.66 -9.69 16.49
C ASN A 227 33.97 -8.92 16.72
N ASP A 228 33.90 -7.59 16.79
CA ASP A 228 35.04 -6.70 17.01
C ASP A 228 35.24 -6.37 18.52
N ASP A 229 34.35 -6.85 19.39
CA ASP A 229 34.42 -6.82 20.87
C ASP A 229 34.86 -8.19 21.44
#